data_AF-A0A2R7Y413-F1
#
_entry.id   AF-A0A2R7Y413-F1
#
_cell.length_a   1.000
_cell.length_b   1.000
_cell.length_c   1.000
_cell.angle_alpha   90.00
_cell.angle_beta   90.00
_cell.angle_gamma   90.00
#
_symmetry.space_group_name_H-M   'P 1'
#
loop_
_entity.id
_entity.type
_entity.pdbx_description
1 polymer ?
#
loop_
_entity_poly.entity_id
_entity_poly.type
_entity_poly.pdbx_seq_one_letter_code
_entity_poly.pdbx_strand_id
1 'polypeptide(L)'
;MVSFKELSDYIKEYIQLKAPGFYTLLDMAVFSRMRKHVEEAIFEDPVKVYRLLSNHYGNEDSALFVLTHFLIRPITIKLGKVDLEPELIKLATTDSSAFKEFISKLLLSTSQNK
;
A
#
# COMPACT_ATOMS: atom_id res chain seq x y z
N MET A 1 10.05 7.56 15.37
CA MET A 1 9.25 8.14 14.27
C MET A 1 9.15 7.08 13.20
N VAL A 2 7.93 6.71 12.77
CA VAL A 2 7.78 5.77 11.64
C VAL A 2 8.04 6.55 10.35
N SER A 3 8.87 6.01 9.48
CA SER A 3 9.23 6.56 8.17
C SER A 3 8.54 5.80 7.03
N PHE A 4 8.51 6.40 5.83
CA PHE A 4 8.06 5.68 4.63
C PHE A 4 8.86 4.40 4.36
N LYS A 5 10.16 4.43 4.65
CA LYS A 5 11.01 3.23 4.53
C LYS A 5 10.54 2.13 5.49
N GLU A 6 10.31 2.46 6.76
CA GLU A 6 9.82 1.48 7.73
C GLU A 6 8.42 0.95 7.41
N LEU A 7 7.55 1.77 6.81
CA LEU A 7 6.26 1.29 6.30
C LEU A 7 6.44 0.33 5.13
N SER A 8 7.29 0.69 4.16
CA SER A 8 7.60 -0.13 2.99
C SER A 8 8.18 -1.49 3.40
N ASP A 9 9.19 -1.48 4.27
CA ASP A 9 9.81 -2.69 4.83
C ASP A 9 8.76 -3.57 5.54
N TYR A 10 7.85 -2.96 6.31
CA TYR A 10 6.79 -3.68 7.00
C TYR A 10 5.75 -4.30 6.04
N ILE A 11 5.36 -3.59 4.97
CA ILE A 11 4.46 -4.15 3.93
C ILE A 11 5.12 -5.39 3.32
N LYS A 12 6.39 -5.29 2.93
CA LYS A 12 7.14 -6.41 2.35
C LYS A 12 7.17 -7.62 3.29
N GLU A 13 7.60 -7.42 4.53
CA GLU A 13 7.64 -8.48 5.55
C GLU A 13 6.25 -9.10 5.77
N TYR A 14 5.20 -8.26 5.83
CA TYR A 14 3.83 -8.71 6.03
C TYR A 14 3.35 -9.62 4.89
N ILE A 15 3.56 -9.23 3.63
CA ILE A 15 3.16 -10.05 2.48
C ILE A 15 4.00 -11.32 2.42
N GLN A 16 5.31 -11.23 2.62
CA GLN A 16 6.21 -12.41 2.58
C GLN A 16 5.86 -13.44 3.65
N LEU A 17 5.44 -13.00 4.84
CA LEU A 17 5.01 -13.89 5.92
C LEU A 17 3.66 -14.56 5.60
N LYS A 18 2.72 -13.83 4.99
CA LYS A 18 1.36 -14.32 4.73
C LYS A 18 1.26 -15.14 3.44
N ALA A 19 1.99 -14.75 2.41
CA ALA A 19 1.91 -15.32 1.07
C ALA A 19 3.22 -15.08 0.29
N PRO A 20 4.31 -15.82 0.59
CA PRO A 20 5.64 -15.56 0.03
C PRO A 20 5.69 -15.63 -1.50
N GLY A 21 5.08 -16.65 -2.11
CA GLY A 21 5.01 -16.76 -3.57
C GLY A 21 4.16 -15.67 -4.23
N PHE A 22 3.17 -15.14 -3.49
CA PHE A 22 2.33 -14.06 -3.99
C PHE A 22 3.08 -12.72 -4.05
N TYR A 23 3.94 -12.43 -3.07
CA TYR A 23 4.78 -11.23 -3.09
C TYR A 23 5.60 -11.14 -4.39
N THR A 24 6.28 -12.22 -4.78
CA THR A 24 7.09 -12.22 -6.00
C THR A 24 6.26 -11.92 -7.25
N LEU A 25 5.09 -12.54 -7.38
CA LEU A 25 4.21 -12.30 -8.54
C LEU A 25 3.68 -10.87 -8.57
N LEU A 26 3.23 -10.38 -7.42
CA LEU A 26 2.72 -9.02 -7.25
C LEU A 26 3.80 -7.98 -7.57
N ASP A 27 5.00 -8.17 -7.02
CA ASP A 27 6.12 -7.28 -7.23
C ASP A 27 6.56 -7.27 -8.70
N MET A 28 6.64 -8.43 -9.35
CA MET A 28 6.95 -8.51 -10.78
C MET A 28 5.93 -7.76 -11.65
N ALA A 29 4.62 -7.91 -11.33
CA ALA A 29 3.56 -7.23 -12.06
C ALA A 29 3.72 -5.70 -12.00
N VAL A 30 3.98 -5.16 -10.81
CA VAL A 30 4.16 -3.71 -10.60
C VAL A 30 5.51 -3.22 -11.13
N PHE A 31 6.60 -3.91 -10.81
CA PHE A 31 7.96 -3.54 -11.18
C PHE A 31 8.14 -3.45 -12.70
N SER A 32 7.49 -4.35 -13.46
CA SER A 32 7.55 -4.33 -14.94
C SER A 32 7.04 -3.02 -15.56
N ARG A 33 6.20 -2.25 -14.84
CA ARG A 33 5.55 -1.02 -15.33
C ARG A 33 6.00 0.24 -14.60
N MET A 34 6.40 0.13 -13.34
CA MET A 34 6.78 1.28 -12.51
C MET A 34 8.27 1.33 -12.17
N ARG A 35 9.03 0.25 -12.42
CA ARG A 35 10.46 0.13 -12.06
C ARG A 35 10.72 0.38 -10.57
N LYS A 36 9.74 0.05 -9.74
CA LYS A 36 9.79 0.12 -8.28
C LYS A 36 9.12 -1.10 -7.67
N HIS A 37 9.57 -1.46 -6.48
CA HIS A 37 8.94 -2.55 -5.75
C HIS A 37 7.53 -2.15 -5.31
N VAL A 38 6.61 -3.12 -5.21
CA VAL A 38 5.19 -2.82 -4.93
C VAL A 38 4.99 -2.09 -3.61
N GLU A 39 5.77 -2.43 -2.59
CA GLU A 39 5.76 -1.78 -1.27
C GLU A 39 6.22 -0.31 -1.31
N GLU A 40 7.00 0.08 -2.32
CA GLU A 40 7.44 1.46 -2.53
C GLU A 40 6.48 2.21 -3.46
N ALA A 41 6.03 1.53 -4.52
CA ALA A 41 5.17 2.08 -5.55
C ALA A 41 3.83 2.59 -4.99
N ILE A 42 3.30 1.91 -3.96
CA ILE A 42 2.05 2.31 -3.29
C ILE A 42 2.15 3.70 -2.64
N PHE A 43 3.33 4.17 -2.25
CA PHE A 43 3.53 5.51 -1.67
C PHE A 43 3.81 6.59 -2.72
N GLU A 44 4.07 6.21 -3.97
CA GLU A 44 4.29 7.14 -5.07
C GLU A 44 3.00 7.42 -5.84
N ASP A 45 2.33 6.36 -6.30
CA ASP A 45 1.14 6.47 -7.13
C ASP A 45 0.21 5.28 -6.90
N PRO A 46 -0.53 5.25 -5.78
CA PRO A 46 -1.41 4.15 -5.43
C PRO A 46 -2.53 3.93 -6.45
N VAL A 47 -3.03 5.00 -7.10
CA VAL A 47 -4.07 4.88 -8.15
C VAL A 47 -3.52 4.11 -9.34
N LYS A 48 -2.27 4.38 -9.75
CA LYS A 48 -1.62 3.62 -10.81
C LYS A 48 -1.35 2.19 -10.40
N VAL A 49 -0.93 1.93 -9.16
CA VAL A 49 -0.81 0.56 -8.62
C VAL A 49 -2.15 -0.17 -8.72
N TYR A 50 -3.24 0.43 -8.22
CA TYR A 50 -4.58 -0.16 -8.30
C TYR A 50 -4.98 -0.50 -9.75
N ARG A 51 -4.81 0.44 -10.68
CA ARG A 51 -5.12 0.20 -12.11
C ARG A 51 -4.27 -0.93 -12.71
N LEU A 52 -3.00 -1.03 -12.34
CA LEU A 52 -2.13 -2.13 -12.79
C LEU A 52 -2.63 -3.47 -12.27
N LEU A 53 -3.08 -3.52 -11.01
CA LEU A 53 -3.68 -4.73 -10.44
C LEU A 53 -4.99 -5.09 -11.14
N SER A 54 -5.88 -4.12 -11.39
CA SER A 54 -7.15 -4.37 -12.09
C SER A 54 -6.92 -4.94 -13.49
N ASN A 55 -5.93 -4.40 -14.21
CA ASN A 55 -5.55 -4.93 -15.52
C ASN A 55 -4.90 -6.32 -15.43
N HIS A 56 -4.08 -6.57 -14.41
CA HIS A 56 -3.41 -7.86 -14.25
C HIS A 56 -4.37 -8.99 -13.90
N TYR A 57 -5.32 -8.75 -12.99
CA TYR A 57 -6.31 -9.73 -12.56
C TYR A 57 -7.56 -9.77 -13.45
N GLY A 58 -7.72 -8.80 -14.36
CA GLY A 58 -8.85 -8.70 -15.27
C GLY A 58 -10.17 -8.27 -14.61
N ASN A 59 -10.16 -7.92 -13.32
CA ASN A 59 -11.34 -7.45 -12.60
C ASN A 59 -10.96 -6.55 -11.41
N GLU A 60 -11.84 -5.60 -11.10
CA GLU A 60 -11.64 -4.62 -10.03
C GLU A 60 -11.73 -5.24 -8.62
N ASP A 61 -12.60 -6.24 -8.41
CA ASP A 61 -12.79 -6.87 -7.10
C ASP A 61 -11.50 -7.54 -6.59
N SER A 62 -10.81 -8.27 -7.47
CA SER A 62 -9.53 -8.92 -7.14
C SER A 62 -8.44 -7.88 -6.88
N ALA A 63 -8.40 -6.81 -7.66
CA ALA A 63 -7.45 -5.72 -7.44
C ALA A 63 -7.70 -5.00 -6.11
N LEU A 64 -8.97 -4.75 -5.78
CA LEU A 64 -9.38 -4.14 -4.54
C LEU A 64 -9.05 -5.03 -3.35
N PHE A 65 -9.28 -6.35 -3.47
CA PHE A 65 -8.89 -7.32 -2.46
C PHE A 65 -7.38 -7.27 -2.19
N VAL A 66 -6.56 -7.29 -3.25
CA VAL A 66 -5.10 -7.26 -3.15
C VAL A 66 -4.61 -5.95 -2.54
N LEU A 67 -5.09 -4.83 -3.04
CA LEU A 67 -4.78 -3.50 -2.50
C LEU A 67 -5.11 -3.42 -1.01
N THR A 68 -6.32 -3.84 -0.64
CA THR A 68 -6.79 -3.78 0.75
C THR A 68 -5.98 -4.67 1.68
N HIS A 69 -5.87 -5.95 1.37
CA HIS A 69 -5.35 -6.95 2.30
C HIS A 69 -3.83 -6.99 2.37
N PHE A 70 -3.14 -6.68 1.28
CA PHE A 70 -1.68 -6.82 1.19
C PHE A 70 -0.94 -5.50 1.18
N LEU A 71 -1.57 -4.37 0.84
CA LEU A 71 -0.88 -3.07 0.79
C LEU A 71 -1.42 -2.10 1.84
N ILE A 72 -2.74 -1.88 1.92
CA ILE A 72 -3.31 -0.88 2.83
C ILE A 72 -3.37 -1.38 4.28
N ARG A 73 -3.88 -2.59 4.52
CA ARG A 73 -3.97 -3.16 5.87
C ARG A 73 -2.64 -3.20 6.63
N PRO A 74 -1.49 -3.62 6.05
CA PRO A 74 -0.23 -3.53 6.78
C PRO A 74 0.17 -2.10 7.15
N ILE A 75 -0.18 -1.09 6.34
CA ILE A 75 0.06 0.32 6.69
C ILE A 75 -0.74 0.69 7.95
N THR A 76 -2.04 0.39 7.97
CA THR A 76 -2.90 0.76 9.11
C THR A 76 -2.54 -0.02 10.38
N ILE A 77 -2.16 -1.28 10.27
CA ILE A 77 -1.64 -2.08 11.40
C ILE A 77 -0.36 -1.45 11.95
N LYS A 78 0.62 -1.11 11.09
CA LYS A 78 1.90 -0.53 11.51
C LYS A 78 1.74 0.82 12.19
N LEU A 79 0.75 1.60 11.77
CA LEU A 79 0.41 2.90 12.35
C LEU A 79 -0.51 2.80 13.58
N GLY A 80 -1.06 1.62 13.88
CA GLY A 80 -2.06 1.45 14.93
C GLY A 80 -3.38 2.17 14.66
N LYS A 81 -3.76 2.35 13.37
CA LYS A 81 -4.94 3.11 12.91
C LYS A 81 -5.80 2.31 11.93
N VAL A 82 -6.23 1.13 12.36
CA VAL A 82 -7.04 0.18 11.56
C VAL A 82 -8.39 0.79 11.15
N ASP A 83 -8.92 1.70 11.95
CA ASP A 83 -10.12 2.49 11.68
C ASP A 83 -10.03 3.35 10.41
N LEU A 84 -8.82 3.70 9.96
CA LEU A 84 -8.58 4.50 8.76
C LEU A 84 -8.47 3.69 7.47
N GLU A 85 -8.61 2.35 7.53
CA GLU A 85 -8.51 1.47 6.36
C GLU A 85 -9.49 1.86 5.23
N PRO A 86 -10.79 2.12 5.47
CA PRO A 86 -11.73 2.52 4.41
C PRO A 86 -11.35 3.82 3.69
N GLU A 87 -10.91 4.83 4.44
CA GLU A 87 -10.51 6.12 3.86
C GLU A 87 -9.23 5.98 3.03
N LEU A 88 -8.25 5.20 3.52
CA LEU A 88 -7.02 4.94 2.76
C LEU A 88 -7.28 4.16 1.48
N ILE A 89 -8.20 3.19 1.48
CA ILE A 89 -8.60 2.46 0.26
C ILE A 89 -9.22 3.42 -0.75
N LYS A 90 -10.16 4.27 -0.30
CA LYS A 90 -10.78 5.28 -1.15
C LYS A 90 -9.73 6.19 -1.78
N LEU A 91 -8.84 6.77 -0.98
CA LEU A 91 -7.78 7.64 -1.48
C LEU A 91 -6.83 6.89 -2.43
N ALA A 92 -6.44 5.66 -2.10
CA ALA A 92 -5.56 4.85 -2.94
C ALA A 92 -6.17 4.49 -4.30
N THR A 93 -7.49 4.52 -4.44
CA THR A 93 -8.19 4.21 -5.69
C THR A 93 -8.58 5.45 -6.50
N THR A 94 -8.68 6.62 -5.85
CA THR A 94 -9.18 7.85 -6.50
C THR A 94 -8.16 8.98 -6.62
N ASP A 95 -7.26 9.18 -5.65
CA ASP A 95 -6.38 10.35 -5.60
C ASP A 95 -5.04 10.05 -4.91
N SER A 96 -4.00 9.84 -5.72
CA SER A 96 -2.63 9.56 -5.28
C SER A 96 -2.02 10.70 -4.46
N SER A 97 -2.35 11.96 -4.78
CA SER A 97 -1.81 13.12 -4.06
C SER A 97 -2.40 13.20 -2.66
N ALA A 98 -3.73 13.08 -2.55
CA ALA A 98 -4.42 13.08 -1.28
C ALA A 98 -4.01 11.90 -0.39
N PHE A 99 -3.81 10.71 -0.97
CA PHE A 99 -3.26 9.55 -0.25
C PHE A 99 -1.90 9.86 0.38
N LYS A 100 -0.97 10.39 -0.42
CA LYS A 100 0.40 10.69 0.02
C LYS A 100 0.41 11.76 1.12
N GLU A 101 -0.38 12.81 0.97
CA GLU A 101 -0.54 13.83 2.00
C GLU A 101 -1.11 13.26 3.30
N PHE A 102 -2.11 12.38 3.19
CA PHE A 102 -2.75 11.75 4.34
C PHE A 102 -1.74 10.90 5.12
N ILE A 103 -1.00 10.01 4.45
CA ILE A 103 0.07 9.22 5.09
C ILE A 103 1.12 10.13 5.72
N SER A 104 1.56 11.19 5.02
CA SER A 104 2.55 12.13 5.56
C SER A 104 2.08 12.78 6.86
N LYS A 105 0.80 13.21 6.93
CA LYS A 105 0.19 13.74 8.16
C LYS A 105 0.16 12.70 9.27
N LEU A 106 -0.17 11.45 8.97
CA LEU A 106 -0.17 10.37 9.96
C LEU A 106 1.23 10.12 10.54
N LEU A 107 2.27 10.11 9.70
CA LEU A 107 3.65 9.94 10.14
C LEU A 107 4.12 11.07 11.07
N LEU A 108 3.73 12.32 10.78
CA LEU A 108 4.00 13.47 11.65
C LEU A 108 3.25 13.36 12.98
N SER A 109 1.96 12.99 12.97
CA SER A 109 1.14 12.89 14.18
C SER A 109 1.61 11.79 15.15
N THR A 110 2.17 10.71 14.62
CA THR A 110 2.69 9.59 15.43
C THR A 110 3.96 9.98 16.21
N SER A 111 4.54 11.15 15.90
CA SER A 111 5.72 11.70 16.58
C SER A 111 5.40 12.49 17.85
N GLN A 112 4.13 12.80 18.14
CA GLN A 112 3.75 13.60 19.32
C GLN A 112 3.14 12.79 20.47
N ASN A 113 2.93 11.48 20.29
CA ASN A 113 2.30 10.59 21.28
C ASN A 113 3.28 9.59 21.91
N LYS A 114 4.59 9.88 21.91
CA LYS A 114 5.64 9.13 22.62
C LYS A 114 6.48 10.10 23.42
#